data_AF-B7JXR2-F1
#
_entry.id   AF-B7JXR2-F1
#
_cell.length_a   1.000
_cell.length_b   1.000
_cell.length_c   1.000
_cell.angle_alpha   90.00
_cell.angle_beta   90.00
_cell.angle_gamma   90.00
#
_symmetry.space_group_name_H-M   'P 1'
#
loop_
_entity.id
_entity.type
_entity.pdbx_description
1 polymer ?
#
loop_
_entity_poly.entity_id
_entity_poly.type
_entity_poly.pdbx_seq_one_letter_code
_entity_poly.pdbx_strand_id
1 'polypeptide(L)'
;MKALTVHIELQAIVYQIDLETAHEYLELNIARNTGLISSDEYAETVWMITASVADNEEQWRQHQLFSQLVTTLVNEYYLTFIVLE
;
A
#
# COMPACT_ATOMS: atom_id res chain seq x y z
N MET A 1 -11.71 3.11 8.52
CA MET A 1 -11.31 3.53 7.16
C MET A 1 -10.73 4.94 7.17
N LYS A 2 -11.44 5.97 7.64
CA LYS A 2 -10.91 7.36 7.65
C LYS A 2 -9.54 7.51 8.34
N ALA A 3 -9.34 6.86 9.50
CA ALA A 3 -8.05 6.90 10.21
C ALA A 3 -6.92 6.19 9.45
N LEU A 4 -7.21 5.06 8.79
CA LEU A 4 -6.24 4.31 7.99
C LEU A 4 -5.80 5.14 6.78
N THR A 5 -6.74 5.70 6.02
CA THR A 5 -6.43 6.56 4.86
C THR A 5 -5.54 7.74 5.25
N VAL A 6 -5.88 8.46 6.33
CA VAL A 6 -5.06 9.58 6.83
C VAL A 6 -3.66 9.10 7.25
N HIS A 7 -3.55 7.94 7.88
CA HIS A 7 -2.23 7.40 8.24
C HIS A 7 -1.39 7.09 7.00
N ILE A 8 -1.98 6.46 5.97
CA ILE A 8 -1.30 6.17 4.71
C ILE A 8 -0.82 7.46 4.02
N GLU A 9 -1.66 8.50 3.97
CA GLU A 9 -1.32 9.80 3.39
C GLU A 9 -0.15 10.49 4.14
N LEU A 10 -0.14 10.42 5.47
CA LEU A 10 0.98 10.95 6.27
C LEU A 10 2.28 10.19 6.01
N GLN A 11 2.21 8.87 5.87
CA GLN A 11 3.38 8.05 5.56
C GLN A 11 3.86 8.30 4.12
N ALA A 12 2.96 8.58 3.18
CA ALA A 12 3.33 8.92 1.80
C ALA A 12 4.27 10.15 1.78
N ILE A 13 3.98 11.16 2.60
CA ILE A 13 4.85 12.34 2.76
C ILE A 13 6.24 11.96 3.28
N VAL A 14 6.32 11.07 4.27
CA VAL A 14 7.60 10.63 4.87
C VAL A 14 8.46 9.87 3.86
N TYR A 15 7.85 9.01 3.06
CA TYR A 15 8.52 8.20 2.04
C TYR A 15 8.65 8.90 0.68
N GLN A 16 8.20 10.15 0.57
CA GLN A 16 8.20 10.94 -0.67
C GLN A 16 7.44 10.27 -1.81
N ILE A 17 6.30 9.66 -1.50
CA ILE A 17 5.39 9.01 -2.44
C ILE A 17 4.25 9.97 -2.78
N ASP A 18 3.91 10.07 -4.05
CA ASP A 18 2.74 10.84 -4.48
C ASP A 18 1.44 10.27 -3.88
N LEU A 19 0.53 11.15 -3.50
CA LEU A 19 -0.71 10.76 -2.82
C LEU A 19 -1.58 9.83 -3.67
N GLU A 20 -1.59 10.04 -5.00
CA GLU A 20 -2.31 9.19 -5.95
C GLU A 20 -1.76 7.75 -5.91
N THR A 21 -0.45 7.58 -6.02
CA THR A 21 0.21 6.27 -5.90
C THR A 21 0.02 5.64 -4.52
N ALA A 22 -0.02 6.46 -3.46
CA ALA A 22 -0.29 5.97 -2.11
C ALA A 22 -1.71 5.41 -1.98
N HIS A 23 -2.70 6.04 -2.62
CA HIS A 23 -4.06 5.51 -2.70
C HIS A 23 -4.14 4.24 -3.53
N GLU A 24 -3.41 4.15 -4.66
CA GLU A 24 -3.34 2.92 -5.46
C GLU A 24 -2.82 1.74 -4.63
N TYR A 25 -1.74 1.91 -3.85
CA TYR A 25 -1.24 0.84 -2.98
C TYR A 25 -2.24 0.43 -1.88
N LEU A 26 -3.01 1.38 -1.35
CA LEU A 26 -4.06 1.12 -0.37
C LEU A 26 -5.19 0.29 -0.99
N GLU A 27 -5.70 0.71 -2.14
CA GLU A 27 -6.77 0.01 -2.86
C GLU A 27 -6.35 -1.41 -3.25
N LEU A 28 -5.11 -1.56 -3.74
CA LEU A 28 -4.56 -2.85 -4.10
C LEU A 28 -4.46 -3.80 -2.90
N ASN A 29 -4.05 -3.30 -1.73
CA ASN A 29 -4.03 -4.11 -0.50
C ASN A 29 -5.42 -4.50 -0.02
N ILE A 30 -6.40 -3.60 -0.13
CA ILE A 30 -7.79 -3.91 0.19
C ILE A 30 -8.32 -5.00 -0.75
N ALA A 31 -8.07 -4.87 -2.07
CA ALA A 31 -8.46 -5.85 -3.07
C ALA A 31 -7.84 -7.24 -2.79
N ARG A 32 -6.57 -7.28 -2.41
CA ARG A 32 -5.91 -8.53 -2.01
C ARG A 32 -6.57 -9.13 -0.76
N ASN A 33 -6.82 -8.33 0.26
CA ASN A 33 -7.38 -8.80 1.53
C ASN A 33 -8.85 -9.24 1.43
N THR A 34 -9.61 -8.73 0.45
CA THR A 34 -10.97 -9.20 0.15
C THR A 34 -11.00 -10.41 -0.79
N GLY A 35 -9.84 -10.85 -1.28
CA GLY A 35 -9.72 -11.96 -2.22
C GLY A 35 -10.13 -11.61 -3.66
N LEU A 36 -10.25 -10.32 -3.98
CA LEU A 36 -10.54 -9.85 -5.34
C LEU A 36 -9.37 -10.12 -6.30
N ILE A 37 -8.14 -10.08 -5.78
CA ILE A 37 -6.91 -10.44 -6.49
C ILE A 37 -6.08 -11.42 -5.67
N SER A 38 -5.30 -12.26 -6.34
CA SER A 38 -4.34 -13.16 -5.73
C SER A 38 -3.10 -12.42 -5.20
N SER A 39 -2.28 -13.13 -4.40
CA SER A 39 -1.01 -12.58 -3.92
C SER A 39 0.01 -12.36 -5.03
N ASP A 40 -0.03 -13.17 -6.09
CA ASP A 40 0.87 -13.05 -7.24
C ASP A 40 0.48 -11.84 -8.09
N GLU A 41 -0.82 -11.66 -8.39
CA GLU A 41 -1.34 -10.47 -9.09
C GLU A 41 -1.05 -9.19 -8.29
N TYR A 42 -1.15 -9.24 -6.96
CA TYR A 42 -0.75 -8.15 -6.08
C TYR A 42 0.73 -7.79 -6.27
N ALA A 43 1.63 -8.78 -6.21
CA ALA A 43 3.07 -8.55 -6.33
C ALA A 43 3.45 -7.98 -7.71
N GLU A 44 2.84 -8.49 -8.78
CA GLU A 44 3.03 -8.00 -10.14
C GLU A 44 2.53 -6.55 -10.28
N THR A 45 1.35 -6.24 -9.76
CA THR A 45 0.79 -4.89 -9.85
C THR A 45 1.60 -3.87 -9.05
N VAL A 46 2.08 -4.23 -7.85
CA VAL A 46 3.01 -3.37 -7.09
C VAL A 46 4.28 -3.09 -7.88
N TRP A 47 4.83 -4.11 -8.54
CA TRP A 47 6.02 -3.96 -9.37
C TRP A 47 5.75 -3.02 -10.55
N MET A 48 4.62 -3.17 -11.23
CA MET A 48 4.22 -2.32 -12.36
C MET A 48 4.04 -0.86 -11.97
N ILE A 49 3.32 -0.59 -10.87
CA ILE A 49 3.16 0.77 -10.32
C ILE A 49 4.52 1.38 -9.98
N THR A 50 5.38 0.62 -9.30
CA THR A 50 6.70 1.12 -8.90
C THR A 50 7.56 1.43 -10.13
N ALA A 51 7.53 0.56 -11.15
CA ALA A 51 8.29 0.74 -12.37
C ALA A 51 7.79 1.90 -13.25
N SER A 52 6.53 2.34 -13.12
CA SER A 52 6.00 3.48 -13.88
C SER A 52 6.33 4.84 -13.26
N VAL A 53 6.72 4.89 -11.99
CA VAL A 53 6.93 6.14 -11.23
C VAL A 53 8.35 6.30 -10.68
N ALA A 54 9.10 5.22 -10.46
CA ALA A 54 10.46 5.30 -9.93
C ALA A 54 11.51 5.46 -11.04
N ASP A 55 12.19 6.59 -11.05
CA ASP A 55 13.24 6.93 -12.02
C ASP A 55 14.64 6.45 -11.58
N ASN A 56 14.81 6.07 -10.31
CA ASN A 56 16.09 5.65 -9.76
C ASN A 56 15.95 4.63 -8.60
N GLU A 57 17.07 4.04 -8.21
CA GLU A 57 17.13 3.02 -7.15
C GLU A 57 16.63 3.50 -5.79
N GLU A 58 16.84 4.79 -5.46
CA GLU A 58 16.38 5.32 -4.18
C GLU A 58 14.85 5.44 -4.15
N GLN A 59 14.24 5.98 -5.21
CA GLN A 59 12.78 6.01 -5.34
C GLN A 59 12.22 4.59 -5.32
N TRP A 60 12.82 3.67 -6.07
CA TRP A 60 12.41 2.26 -6.06
C TRP A 60 12.39 1.68 -4.63
N ARG A 61 13.46 1.94 -3.86
CA ARG A 61 13.57 1.51 -2.48
C ARG A 61 12.49 2.14 -1.58
N GLN A 62 12.20 3.43 -1.75
CA GLN A 62 11.12 4.10 -1.01
C GLN A 62 9.75 3.47 -1.31
N HIS A 63 9.44 3.22 -2.58
CA HIS A 63 8.19 2.56 -2.99
C HIS A 63 8.07 1.12 -2.46
N GLN A 64 9.17 0.36 -2.46
CA GLN A 64 9.18 -0.98 -1.86
C GLN A 64 8.92 -0.94 -0.34
N LEU A 65 9.57 -0.04 0.39
CA LEU A 65 9.35 0.09 1.83
C LEU A 65 7.92 0.58 2.13
N PHE A 66 7.44 1.54 1.35
CA PHE A 66 6.11 2.10 1.51
C PHE A 66 5.02 1.06 1.26
N SER A 67 5.10 0.29 0.17
CA SER A 67 4.13 -0.78 -0.12
C SER A 67 4.07 -1.85 0.98
N GLN A 68 5.21 -2.20 1.59
CA GLN A 68 5.26 -3.10 2.75
C GLN A 68 4.59 -2.49 4.00
N LEU A 69 4.80 -1.20 4.24
CA LEU A 69 4.15 -0.48 5.32
C LEU A 69 2.63 -0.41 5.12
N VAL A 70 2.17 -0.09 3.90
CA VAL A 70 0.74 -0.09 3.55
C VAL A 70 0.14 -1.47 3.83
N THR A 71 0.81 -2.54 3.38
CA THR A 71 0.40 -3.92 3.64
C THR A 71 0.22 -4.20 5.12
N THR A 72 1.20 -3.77 5.94
CA THR A 72 1.20 -3.98 7.39
C THR A 72 0.03 -3.23 8.04
N LEU A 73 -0.13 -1.94 7.74
CA LEU A 73 -1.20 -1.11 8.31
C LEU A 73 -2.59 -1.59 7.92
N VAL A 74 -2.79 -2.01 6.67
CA VAL A 74 -4.07 -2.56 6.22
C VAL A 74 -4.37 -3.86 6.94
N ASN A 75 -3.40 -4.76 7.07
CA ASN A 75 -3.59 -6.03 7.79
C ASN A 75 -3.89 -5.81 9.27
N GLU A 76 -3.18 -4.92 9.96
CA GLU A 76 -3.45 -4.56 11.35
C GLU A 76 -4.85 -3.97 11.53
N TYR A 77 -5.26 -3.09 10.60
CA TYR A 77 -6.59 -2.51 10.61
C TYR A 77 -7.69 -3.57 10.42
N TYR A 78 -7.51 -4.50 9.48
CA TYR A 78 -8.45 -5.61 9.24
C TYR A 78 -8.55 -6.55 10.46
N LEU A 79 -7.41 -6.93 11.05
CA LEU A 79 -7.38 -7.76 12.26
C LEU A 79 -8.11 -7.08 13.42
N THR A 80 -7.92 -5.77 13.59
CA THR A 80 -8.62 -5.00 14.63
C THR A 80 -10.14 -5.03 14.42
N PHE A 81 -10.61 -5.06 13.18
CA PHE A 81 -12.05 -5.12 12.87
C PHE A 81 -12.64 -6.51 13.12
N ILE A 82 -11.92 -7.58 12.77
CA ILE A 82 -12.37 -8.97 12.96
C ILE A 82 -12.37 -9.37 14.45
N VAL A 83 -11.42 -8.88 15.24
CA VAL A 83 -11.30 -9.23 16.67
C VAL A 83 -12.32 -8.48 17.54
N LEU A 84 -12.93 -7.41 17.04
CA LEU A 84 -13.94 -6.62 17.74
C LEU A 84 -15.39 -7.05 17.42
N GLU A 85 -15.58 -8.08 16.58
CA GLU A 85 -16.83 -8.82 16.41
C GLU A 85 -16.87 -10.08 17.31
#